data_AF-A0A5M4APD8-F1
#
_entry.id   AF-A0A5M4APD8-F1
#
_cell.length_a   1.000
_cell.length_b   1.000
_cell.length_c   1.000
_cell.angle_alpha   90.00
_cell.angle_beta   90.00
_cell.angle_gamma   90.00
#
_symmetry.space_group_name_H-M   'P 1'
#
loop_
_entity.id
_entity.type
_entity.pdbx_description
1 polymer ?
#
loop_
_entity_poly.entity_id
_entity_poly.type
_entity_poly.pdbx_seq_one_letter_code
_entity_poly.pdbx_strand_id
1 'polypeptide(L)' 'METIILRGNSKSNAKLLQELARKLNFSAKKISAEEAEEIGLFYSIKEGLDSGLMVEEEKNRFISSLEDE' A
#
# COMPACT_ATOMS: atom_id res chain seq x y z
N MET A 1 -5.67 -1.45 -12.53
CA MET A 1 -4.73 -2.50 -12.04
C MET A 1 -5.13 -2.81 -10.63
N GLU A 2 -5.31 -4.09 -10.31
CA GLU A 2 -5.57 -4.53 -8.93
C GLU A 2 -4.28 -5.08 -8.34
N THR A 3 -3.96 -4.65 -7.12
CA THR A 3 -2.73 -5.03 -6.41
C THR A 3 -3.12 -5.74 -5.13
N ILE A 4 -2.56 -6.92 -4.90
CA ILE A 4 -2.78 -7.70 -3.67
C ILE A 4 -1.48 -7.73 -2.87
N ILE A 5 -1.56 -7.42 -1.57
CA ILE A 5 -0.44 -7.47 -0.65
C ILE A 5 -0.57 -8.72 0.22
N LEU A 6 0.47 -9.56 0.21
CA LEU A 6 0.50 -10.81 0.97
C LEU A 6 1.53 -10.72 2.08
N ARG A 7 1.07 -10.77 3.34
CA ARG A 7 1.94 -10.80 4.53
C ARG A 7 1.99 -12.23 5.08
N GLY A 8 3.17 -12.83 5.06
CA GLY A 8 3.41 -14.18 5.60
C GLY A 8 4.57 -14.20 6.58
N ASN A 9 4.50 -15.11 7.55
CA ASN A 9 5.54 -15.36 8.55
C ASN A 9 6.60 -16.40 8.08
N SER A 10 6.34 -17.09 6.96
CA SER A 10 7.25 -18.09 6.39
C SER A 10 7.83 -17.65 5.04
N LYS A 11 9.17 -17.58 4.95
CA LYS A 11 9.89 -17.25 3.72
C LYS A 11 9.66 -18.29 2.61
N SER A 12 9.49 -19.57 2.96
CA SER A 12 9.27 -20.64 1.95
C SER A 12 7.91 -20.49 1.28
N ASN A 13 6.86 -20.21 2.06
CA ASN A 13 5.51 -20.03 1.55
C ASN A 13 5.41 -18.79 0.66
N ALA A 14 6.07 -17.69 1.04
CA ALA A 14 6.11 -16.48 0.22
C ALA A 14 6.74 -16.73 -1.15
N LYS A 15 7.80 -17.54 -1.22
CA LYS A 15 8.44 -17.93 -2.48
C LYS A 15 7.51 -18.78 -3.35
N LEU A 16 6.81 -19.75 -2.77
CA LEU A 16 5.83 -20.57 -3.47
C LEU A 16 4.69 -19.71 -4.08
N LEU A 17 4.19 -18.75 -3.33
CA LEU A 17 3.15 -17.82 -3.79
C LEU A 17 3.66 -16.94 -4.95
N GLN A 18 4.91 -16.48 -4.88
CA GLN A 18 5.52 -15.71 -5.97
C GLN A 18 5.65 -16.54 -7.26
N GLU A 19 6.10 -17.79 -7.15
CA GLU A 19 6.21 -18.70 -8.31
C GLU A 19 4.85 -19.04 -8.90
N LEU A 20 3.83 -19.24 -8.05
CA LEU A 20 2.46 -19.45 -8.50
C LEU A 20 1.92 -18.23 -9.27
N ALA A 21 2.10 -17.02 -8.72
CA ALA A 21 1.68 -15.79 -9.38
C ALA A 21 2.33 -15.64 -10.76
N ARG A 22 3.64 -15.92 -10.88
CA ARG A 22 4.34 -15.91 -12.16
C ARG A 22 3.77 -16.93 -13.15
N LYS A 23 3.45 -18.15 -12.69
CA LYS A 23 2.83 -19.19 -13.54
C LYS A 23 1.44 -18.81 -14.04
N LEU A 24 0.71 -18.00 -13.28
CA LEU A 24 -0.60 -17.46 -13.65
C LEU A 24 -0.49 -16.15 -14.45
N ASN A 25 0.71 -15.78 -14.92
CA ASN A 25 0.99 -14.53 -15.64
C ASN A 25 0.71 -13.24 -14.86
N PHE A 26 0.75 -13.28 -13.53
CA PHE A 26 0.77 -12.08 -12.70
C PHE A 26 2.19 -11.57 -12.49
N SER A 27 2.33 -10.25 -12.41
CA SER A 27 3.56 -9.62 -11.94
C SER A 27 3.65 -9.76 -10.42
N ALA A 28 4.77 -10.31 -9.92
CA ALA A 28 4.99 -10.52 -8.50
C ALA A 28 6.37 -10.00 -8.07
N LYS A 29 6.36 -8.92 -7.28
CA LYS A 29 7.55 -8.29 -6.70
C LYS A 29 7.55 -8.50 -5.18
N LYS A 30 8.72 -8.78 -4.62
CA LYS A 30 8.93 -8.74 -3.17
C LYS A 30 9.26 -7.30 -2.78
N ILE A 31 8.50 -6.75 -1.85
CA ILE A 31 8.70 -5.39 -1.35
C ILE A 31 9.69 -5.37 -0.18
N SER A 32 10.44 -4.27 -0.06
CA SER A 32 11.30 -4.00 1.11
C SER A 32 10.47 -3.60 2.33
N ALA A 33 11.12 -3.44 3.49
CA ALA A 33 10.42 -2.97 4.69
C ALA A 33 9.99 -1.51 4.53
N GLU A 34 10.84 -0.68 3.94
CA GLU A 34 10.58 0.73 3.65
C GLU A 34 9.39 0.88 2.68
N GLU A 35 9.40 0.12 1.57
CA GLU A 35 8.28 0.11 0.62
C GLU A 35 6.96 -0.34 1.28
N ALA A 36 7.03 -1.30 2.21
CA ALA A 36 5.83 -1.76 2.92
C ALA A 36 5.28 -0.72 3.90
N GLU A 37 6.15 0.05 4.55
CA GLU A 37 5.78 1.16 5.43
C GLU A 37 5.14 2.30 4.64
N GLU A 38 5.74 2.70 3.52
CA GLU A 38 5.18 3.74 2.62
C GLU A 38 3.78 3.35 2.13
N ILE A 39 3.60 2.10 1.72
CA ILE A 39 2.28 1.59 1.29
C ILE A 39 1.28 1.62 2.46
N GLY A 40 1.70 1.21 3.66
CA GLY A 40 0.85 1.27 4.85
C GLY A 40 0.43 2.69 5.21
N LEU A 41 1.37 3.64 5.13
CA LEU A 41 1.13 5.05 5.37
C LEU A 41 0.16 5.62 4.34
N PHE A 42 0.37 5.34 3.06
CA PHE A 42 -0.52 5.75 1.98
C PHE A 42 -1.97 5.31 2.22
N TYR A 43 -2.19 4.03 2.56
CA TYR A 43 -3.54 3.54 2.83
C TYR A 43 -4.14 4.16 4.10
N SER A 44 -3.35 4.36 5.15
CA SER A 44 -3.79 4.98 6.40
C SER A 44 -4.22 6.44 6.19
N ILE A 45 -3.45 7.19 5.40
CA ILE A 45 -3.79 8.57 5.01
C ILE A 45 -5.09 8.57 4.21
N LYS A 46 -5.17 7.71 3.18
CA LYS A 46 -6.36 7.61 2.34
C LYS A 46 -7.61 7.25 3.16
N GLU A 47 -7.52 6.29 4.05
CA GLU A 47 -8.60 5.90 4.95
C GLU A 47 -8.98 7.06 5.91
N GLY A 48 -8.00 7.80 6.44
CA GLY A 48 -8.24 9.01 7.22
C GLY A 48 -9.00 10.10 6.44
N LEU A 49 -8.65 10.31 5.17
CA LEU A 49 -9.32 11.27 4.28
C LEU A 49 -10.74 10.82 3.87
N ASP A 50 -10.93 9.51 3.66
CA ASP A 50 -12.19 8.92 3.21
C ASP A 50 -13.19 8.70 4.38
N SER A 51 -12.70 8.48 5.60
CA SER A 51 -13.52 8.22 6.80
C SER A 51 -14.27 9.46 7.32
N GLY A 52 -13.97 10.66 6.81
CA GLY A 52 -14.60 11.91 7.24
C GLY A 52 -14.24 12.32 8.68
N LEU A 53 -13.21 11.70 9.27
CA LEU A 53 -12.69 12.04 10.61
C LEU A 53 -11.90 13.35 10.63
N MET A 54 -11.50 13.86 9.46
CA MET A 54 -10.92 15.19 9.31
C MET A 54 -11.99 16.21 8.92
N VAL A 55 -11.94 17.38 9.55
CA VAL A 55 -12.77 18.52 9.17
C VAL A 55 -12.36 18.95 7.75
N GLU A 56 -13.31 19.26 6.87
CA GLU A 56 -13.05 19.60 5.45
C GLU A 56 -11.96 20.67 5.26
N GLU A 57 -11.84 21.64 6.17
CA GLU A 57 -10.81 22.67 6.16
C GLU A 57 -9.40 22.17 6.49
N GLU A 58 -9.27 21.12 7.29
CA GLU A 58 -7.99 20.47 7.60
C GLU A 58 -7.58 19.54 6.48
N LYS A 59 -8.55 18.82 5.88
CA LYS A 59 -8.36 18.01 4.69
C LYS A 59 -7.81 18.81 3.52
N ASN A 60 -8.42 19.96 3.21
CA ASN A 60 -7.99 20.80 2.09
C ASN A 60 -6.60 21.41 2.35
N ARG A 61 -6.29 21.83 3.57
CA ARG A 61 -4.94 22.32 3.94
C ARG A 61 -3.88 21.23 3.81
N PHE A 62 -4.19 20.01 4.24
CA PHE A 62 -3.28 18.87 4.14
C PHE A 62 -3.01 18.48 2.68
N ILE A 63 -4.05 18.40 1.84
CA ILE A 63 -3.87 18.13 0.40
C ILE A 63 -3.02 19.21 -0.27
N SER A 64 -3.28 20.49 -0.01
CA SER A 64 -2.46 21.58 -0.56
C SER A 64 -1.00 21.50 -0.12
N SER A 65 -0.71 21.09 1.12
CA SER A 65 0.68 20.92 1.58
C SER A 65 1.43 19.77 0.90
N LEU A 66 0.72 18.82 0.29
CA LEU A 66 1.32 17.71 -0.47
C LEU A 66 1.56 18.05 -1.94
N GLU A 67 0.92 19.09 -2.48
CA GLU A 67 1.09 19.54 -3.87
C GLU A 67 2.23 20.56 -4.04
N ASP A 68 2.68 21.17 -2.93
CA ASP A 68 3.76 22.16 -2.89
C ASP A 68 5.18 21.56 -2.70
N GLU A 69 5.31 20.22 -2.62
CA GLU A 69 6.58 19.46 -2.67
C GLU A 69 6.78 18.73 -4.01
#